data_AF-A0AAD3HAR2-F1
#
_entry.id   AF-A0AAD3HAR2-F1
#
_cell.length_a   1.000
_cell.length_b   1.000
_cell.length_c   1.000
_cell.angle_alpha   90.00
_cell.angle_beta   90.00
_cell.angle_gamma   90.00
#
_symmetry.space_group_name_H-M   'P 1'
#
loop_
_entity.id
_entity.type
_entity.pdbx_description
1 polymer ?
#
loop_
_entity_poly.entity_id
_entity_poly.type
_entity_poly.pdbx_seq_one_letter_code
_entity_poly.pdbx_strand_id
1 'polypeptide(L)'
;MNEWLKEQRKNAAPFVKAFYKPLPYLQSKIDEANKTSKTCLAMHIRRTKNDEANIDLNIYMNYATAFMEAGGKRIYLSTDSESVYPKIKSSWPSKIHKRIIRNKRSKLSSTEQHISEQSNHHQSNMDALVDIYAMAKCDFILHGQSSISEATIYVKPELQDRSVNFALPPEERMDLETFKKEVKSFLKKAKSNKKSKEKNVSAESLRKRR
;
A
#
# COMPACT_ATOMS: atom_id res chain seq x y z
N MET A 1 20.43 3.62 4.83
CA MET A 1 20.10 2.99 6.16
C MET A 1 19.09 1.82 6.11
N ASN A 2 18.65 1.30 4.94
CA ASN A 2 17.55 0.31 4.86
C ASN A 2 17.94 -1.18 4.84
N GLU A 3 19.17 -1.53 4.45
CA GLU A 3 19.55 -2.95 4.34
C GLU A 3 19.58 -3.65 5.70
N TRP A 4 19.97 -2.94 6.77
CA TRP A 4 20.07 -3.53 8.10
C TRP A 4 18.72 -4.05 8.63
N LEU A 5 17.62 -3.35 8.33
CA LEU A 5 16.28 -3.78 8.73
C LEU A 5 15.71 -4.89 7.84
N LYS A 6 16.30 -5.15 6.65
CA LYS A 6 15.77 -6.16 5.72
C LYS A 6 15.79 -7.56 6.33
N GLU A 7 16.92 -7.97 6.90
CA GLU A 7 17.03 -9.28 7.56
C GLU A 7 16.18 -9.35 8.83
N GLN A 8 16.09 -8.27 9.61
CA GLN A 8 15.21 -8.21 10.79
C GLN A 8 13.74 -8.40 10.40
N ARG A 9 13.26 -7.70 9.36
CA ARG A 9 11.90 -7.82 8.82
C ARG A 9 11.62 -9.24 8.33
N LYS A 10 12.56 -9.83 7.59
CA LYS A 10 12.47 -11.21 7.09
C LYS A 10 12.40 -12.23 8.23
N ASN A 11 13.20 -12.05 9.28
CA ASN A 11 13.22 -12.93 10.45
C ASN A 11 11.97 -12.76 11.33
N ALA A 12 11.43 -11.55 11.44
CA ALA A 12 10.23 -11.27 12.23
C ALA A 12 8.93 -11.69 11.53
N ALA A 13 8.88 -11.67 10.19
CA ALA A 13 7.65 -11.92 9.44
C ALA A 13 6.95 -13.26 9.72
N PRO A 14 7.65 -14.40 9.90
CA PRO A 14 7.01 -15.64 10.33
C PRO A 14 6.26 -15.50 11.65
N PHE A 15 6.84 -14.80 12.63
CA PHE A 15 6.21 -14.54 13.93
C PHE A 15 5.01 -13.60 13.78
N VAL A 16 5.16 -12.52 13.01
CA VAL A 16 4.05 -11.59 12.74
C VAL A 16 2.87 -12.34 12.13
N LYS A 17 3.11 -13.19 11.11
CA LYS A 17 2.08 -14.01 10.48
C LYS A 17 1.47 -15.06 11.42
N ALA A 18 2.27 -15.64 12.31
CA ALA A 18 1.81 -16.66 13.24
C ALA A 18 0.91 -16.08 14.34
N PHE A 19 1.30 -14.94 14.92
CA PHE A 19 0.68 -14.38 16.13
C PHE A 19 -0.30 -13.23 15.86
N TYR A 20 -0.17 -12.49 14.76
CA TYR A 20 -1.06 -11.38 14.44
C TYR A 20 -2.04 -11.78 13.33
N LYS A 21 -3.11 -12.45 13.75
CA LYS A 21 -4.24 -12.82 12.88
C LYS A 21 -5.42 -11.89 13.13
N PRO A 22 -5.92 -11.18 12.10
CA PRO A 22 -7.12 -10.36 12.26
C PRO A 22 -8.31 -11.19 12.74
N LEU A 23 -9.02 -10.69 13.75
CA LEU A 23 -10.31 -11.26 14.17
C LEU A 23 -11.33 -11.15 13.02
N PRO A 24 -12.36 -12.01 12.96
CA PRO A 24 -13.30 -12.02 11.83
C PRO A 24 -13.94 -10.66 11.50
N TYR A 25 -14.31 -9.89 12.52
CA TYR A 25 -14.89 -8.55 12.30
C TYR A 25 -13.86 -7.57 11.70
N LEU A 26 -12.58 -7.69 12.08
CA LEU A 26 -11.50 -6.87 11.55
C LEU A 26 -11.17 -7.28 10.12
N GLN A 27 -11.13 -8.59 9.85
CA GLN A 27 -10.94 -9.14 8.52
C GLN A 27 -12.00 -8.62 7.54
N SER A 28 -13.27 -8.58 7.95
CA SER A 28 -14.35 -7.99 7.14
C SER A 28 -14.09 -6.52 6.79
N LYS A 29 -13.60 -5.72 7.73
CA LYS A 29 -13.21 -4.32 7.49
C LYS A 29 -12.00 -4.20 6.56
N ILE A 30 -11.00 -5.05 6.72
CA ILE A 30 -9.81 -5.12 5.84
C ILE A 30 -10.23 -5.49 4.41
N ASP A 31 -11.16 -6.43 4.26
CA ASP A 31 -11.71 -6.81 2.97
C ASP A 31 -12.54 -5.68 2.36
N GLU A 32 -13.43 -5.04 3.12
CA GLU A 32 -14.19 -3.87 2.67
C GLU A 32 -13.27 -2.74 2.19
N ALA A 33 -12.23 -2.42 2.97
CA ALA A 33 -11.25 -1.39 2.65
C ALA A 33 -10.44 -1.76 1.40
N ASN A 34 -10.03 -3.03 1.25
CA ASN A 34 -9.30 -3.48 0.06
C ASN A 34 -9.58 -4.96 -0.30
N LYS A 35 -10.60 -5.19 -1.14
CA LYS A 35 -11.05 -6.52 -1.62
C LYS A 35 -10.08 -7.26 -2.58
N THR A 36 -8.82 -6.85 -2.69
CA THR A 36 -8.08 -6.96 -3.96
C THR A 36 -7.76 -8.39 -4.44
N SER A 37 -8.13 -8.65 -5.71
CA SER A 37 -7.62 -9.69 -6.62
C SER A 37 -6.86 -9.09 -7.82
N LYS A 38 -6.48 -7.81 -7.73
CA LYS A 38 -5.92 -6.99 -8.82
C LYS A 38 -4.59 -6.36 -8.39
N THR A 39 -3.87 -5.81 -9.36
CA THR A 39 -2.60 -5.14 -9.10
C THR A 39 -2.83 -3.82 -8.38
N CYS A 40 -2.26 -3.67 -7.18
CA CYS A 40 -2.51 -2.55 -6.29
C CYS A 40 -1.21 -1.84 -5.87
N LEU A 41 -1.28 -0.52 -5.77
CA LEU A 41 -0.26 0.34 -5.16
C LEU A 41 -0.78 0.85 -3.81
N ALA A 42 -0.10 0.54 -2.72
CA ALA A 42 -0.35 1.21 -1.44
C ALA A 42 0.33 2.58 -1.44
N MET A 43 -0.32 3.57 -0.85
CA MET A 43 0.19 4.92 -0.72
C MET A 43 -0.15 5.43 0.68
N HIS A 44 0.87 5.61 1.50
CA HIS A 44 0.71 6.12 2.86
C HIS A 44 1.28 7.54 2.94
N ILE A 45 0.40 8.50 3.21
CA ILE A 45 0.75 9.93 3.30
C ILE A 45 0.49 10.38 4.72
N ARG A 46 1.56 10.59 5.48
CA ARG A 46 1.51 11.18 6.83
C ARG A 46 1.57 12.70 6.71
N ARG A 47 0.71 13.41 7.44
CA ARG A 47 0.72 14.87 7.57
C ARG A 47 0.60 15.24 9.04
N THR A 48 1.72 15.53 9.67
CA THR A 48 1.73 16.15 11.00
C THR A 48 2.32 17.57 10.91
N LYS A 49 1.86 18.48 11.77
CA LYS A 49 2.22 19.91 11.73
C LYS A 49 3.74 20.17 11.79
N ASN A 50 4.45 19.30 12.51
CA ASN A 50 5.88 19.42 12.78
C ASN A 50 6.71 18.38 12.03
N ASP A 51 6.12 17.65 11.06
CA ASP A 51 6.90 16.77 10.22
C ASP A 51 7.68 17.62 9.22
N GLU A 52 8.98 17.75 9.45
CA GLU A 52 9.96 18.25 8.47
C GLU A 52 9.88 17.45 7.15
N ALA A 53 9.37 16.21 7.21
CA ALA A 53 9.17 15.32 6.08
C ALA A 53 7.83 15.54 5.32
N ASN A 54 7.32 16.77 5.26
CA ASN A 54 6.14 17.11 4.47
C ASN A 54 6.41 16.99 2.96
N ILE A 55 6.37 15.75 2.44
CA ILE A 55 6.63 15.43 1.04
C ILE A 55 5.53 16.03 0.13
N ASP A 56 5.94 16.65 -0.97
CA ASP A 56 5.01 17.20 -1.97
C ASP A 56 4.13 16.08 -2.56
N LEU A 57 2.81 16.32 -2.64
CA LEU A 57 1.86 15.42 -3.28
C LEU A 57 2.19 15.19 -4.76
N ASN A 58 2.85 16.13 -5.44
CA ASN A 58 3.30 15.95 -6.83
C ASN A 58 4.32 14.80 -6.96
N ILE A 59 5.16 14.59 -5.96
CA ILE A 59 6.10 13.47 -5.95
C ILE A 59 5.30 12.16 -5.94
N TYR A 60 4.34 12.01 -5.03
CA TYR A 60 3.44 10.84 -5.01
C TYR A 60 2.68 10.67 -6.33
N MET A 61 2.21 11.77 -6.93
CA MET A 61 1.49 11.77 -8.19
C MET A 61 2.33 11.17 -9.33
N ASN A 62 3.62 11.49 -9.39
CA ASN A 62 4.51 11.00 -10.44
C ASN A 62 4.65 9.48 -10.39
N TYR A 63 4.85 8.90 -9.20
CA TYR A 63 4.90 7.45 -9.00
C TYR A 63 3.53 6.78 -9.23
N ALA A 64 2.44 7.39 -8.75
CA ALA A 64 1.09 6.90 -9.01
C ALA A 64 0.77 6.87 -10.52
N THR A 65 1.19 7.90 -11.25
CA THR A 65 1.05 8.00 -12.71
C THR A 65 1.81 6.87 -13.39
N ALA A 66 3.09 6.71 -13.05
CA ALA A 66 3.94 5.62 -13.57
C ALA A 66 3.33 4.23 -13.34
N PHE A 67 2.78 4.00 -12.14
CA PHE A 67 2.12 2.73 -11.82
C PHE A 67 0.88 2.49 -12.69
N MET A 68 0.03 3.51 -12.86
CA MET A 68 -1.17 3.41 -13.68
C MET A 68 -0.85 3.20 -15.16
N GLU A 69 0.16 3.91 -15.69
CA GLU A 69 0.61 3.79 -17.08
C GLU A 69 1.22 2.42 -17.40
N ALA A 70 1.88 1.79 -16.41
CA ALA A 70 2.36 0.42 -16.55
C ALA A 70 1.22 -0.62 -16.57
N GLY A 71 -0.03 -0.21 -16.27
CA GLY A 71 -1.21 -1.07 -16.27
C GLY A 71 -1.70 -1.47 -14.88
N GLY A 72 -1.23 -0.78 -13.84
CA GLY A 72 -1.78 -0.83 -12.49
C GLY A 72 -3.29 -0.59 -12.47
N LYS A 73 -4.01 -1.17 -11.51
CA LYS A 73 -5.48 -1.14 -11.50
C LYS A 73 -6.07 -0.26 -10.42
N ARG A 74 -5.36 -0.05 -9.32
CA ARG A 74 -5.90 0.57 -8.10
C ARG A 74 -4.79 1.12 -7.23
N ILE A 75 -5.12 2.19 -6.51
CA ILE A 75 -4.28 2.77 -5.47
C ILE A 75 -5.05 2.69 -4.15
N TYR A 76 -4.44 2.14 -3.10
CA TYR A 76 -4.97 2.21 -1.74
C TYR A 76 -4.30 3.38 -1.02
N LEU A 77 -5.06 4.40 -0.65
CA LEU A 77 -4.58 5.56 0.09
C LEU A 77 -4.90 5.39 1.58
N SER A 78 -3.85 5.45 2.41
CA SER A 78 -3.94 5.66 3.85
C SER A 78 -3.32 7.02 4.18
N THR A 79 -4.01 7.80 5.01
CA THR A 79 -3.60 9.15 5.43
C THR A 79 -4.24 9.46 6.77
N ASP A 80 -3.58 10.25 7.60
CA ASP A 80 -4.09 10.76 8.87
C ASP A 80 -4.79 12.13 8.71
N SER A 81 -4.52 12.86 7.63
CA SER A 81 -5.13 14.17 7.38
C SER A 81 -6.38 14.13 6.49
N GLU A 82 -7.45 14.82 6.93
CA GLU A 82 -8.66 15.06 6.13
C GLU A 82 -8.40 15.82 4.83
N SER A 83 -7.37 16.65 4.80
CA SER A 83 -7.09 17.56 3.68
C SER A 83 -6.44 16.88 2.47
N VAL A 84 -5.82 15.71 2.65
CA VAL A 84 -5.00 15.05 1.61
C VAL A 84 -5.87 14.56 0.45
N TYR A 85 -6.96 13.84 0.74
CA TYR A 85 -7.79 13.28 -0.33
C TYR A 85 -8.52 14.35 -1.16
N PRO A 86 -9.12 15.40 -0.58
CA PRO A 86 -9.66 16.52 -1.34
C PRO A 86 -8.62 17.20 -2.24
N LYS A 87 -7.40 17.44 -1.74
CA LYS A 87 -6.29 18.00 -2.53
C LYS A 87 -5.90 17.09 -3.70
N ILE A 88 -5.81 15.78 -3.49
CA ILE A 88 -5.58 14.82 -4.58
C ILE A 88 -6.69 14.89 -5.62
N LYS A 89 -7.96 14.93 -5.18
CA LYS A 89 -9.11 14.96 -6.09
C LYS A 89 -9.12 16.22 -6.95
N SER A 90 -8.73 17.37 -6.41
CA SER A 90 -8.71 18.65 -7.14
C SER A 90 -7.47 18.82 -8.03
N SER A 91 -6.32 18.32 -7.64
CA SER A 91 -5.04 18.57 -8.34
C SER A 91 -4.58 17.44 -9.26
N TRP A 92 -4.95 16.18 -8.99
CA TRP A 92 -4.45 15.05 -9.78
C TRP A 92 -5.35 14.74 -10.98
N PRO A 93 -4.77 14.23 -12.09
CA PRO A 93 -5.53 13.77 -13.24
C PRO A 93 -6.65 12.79 -12.87
N SER A 94 -7.83 12.97 -13.46
CA SER A 94 -9.01 12.15 -13.16
C SER A 94 -8.81 10.65 -13.40
N LYS A 95 -7.95 10.30 -14.37
CA LYS A 95 -7.52 8.91 -14.64
C LYS A 95 -6.87 8.23 -13.43
N ILE A 96 -6.28 9.00 -12.51
CA ILE A 96 -5.58 8.52 -11.31
C ILE A 96 -6.51 8.57 -10.10
N HIS A 97 -7.08 9.73 -9.75
CA HIS A 97 -7.82 9.83 -8.48
C HIS A 97 -9.10 8.97 -8.46
N LYS A 98 -9.72 8.69 -9.62
CA LYS A 98 -10.86 7.73 -9.72
C LYS A 98 -10.46 6.28 -9.40
N ARG A 99 -9.17 5.98 -9.34
CA ARG A 99 -8.61 4.64 -9.04
C ARG A 99 -8.17 4.52 -7.58
N ILE A 100 -8.23 5.60 -6.82
CA ILE A 100 -7.92 5.63 -5.40
C ILE A 100 -9.10 5.06 -4.60
N ILE A 101 -8.79 4.12 -3.72
CA ILE A 101 -9.69 3.66 -2.66
C ILE A 101 -9.04 3.94 -1.31
N ARG A 102 -9.84 3.99 -0.26
CA ARG A 102 -9.38 4.23 1.12
C ARG A 102 -10.33 3.57 2.09
N ASN A 103 -9.89 3.34 3.33
CA ASN A 103 -10.82 3.08 4.42
C ASN A 103 -11.73 4.30 4.61
N LYS A 104 -13.02 4.15 4.31
CA LYS A 104 -14.02 5.23 4.44
C LYS A 104 -14.45 5.47 5.88
N ARG A 105 -14.19 4.50 6.77
CA ARG A 105 -14.55 4.56 8.19
C ARG A 105 -13.46 5.17 9.05
N SER A 106 -12.25 5.32 8.51
CA SER A 106 -11.16 5.97 9.21
C SER A 106 -11.58 7.37 9.64
N LYS A 107 -11.53 7.62 10.94
CA LYS A 107 -11.52 8.98 11.45
C LYS A 107 -10.23 9.64 11.00
N LEU A 108 -10.36 10.73 10.28
CA LEU A 108 -9.24 11.54 9.84
C LEU A 108 -9.18 12.77 10.77
N SER A 109 -7.99 13.35 10.94
CA SER A 109 -7.90 14.57 11.73
C SER A 109 -8.31 15.76 10.88
N SER A 110 -9.35 16.48 11.34
CA SER A 110 -9.74 17.79 10.82
C SER A 110 -8.82 18.90 11.33
N THR A 111 -8.21 18.67 12.50
CA THR A 111 -7.21 19.53 13.12
C THR A 111 -5.81 18.99 12.85
N GLU A 112 -4.82 19.81 13.14
CA GLU A 112 -3.41 19.45 12.96
C GLU A 112 -2.87 18.53 14.07
N GLN A 113 -3.73 18.15 15.03
CA GLN A 113 -3.41 17.25 16.13
C GLN A 113 -3.48 15.78 15.68
N HIS A 114 -2.70 14.93 16.33
CA HIS A 114 -2.69 13.50 16.03
C HIS A 114 -4.03 12.88 16.42
N ILE A 115 -4.62 12.02 15.57
CA ILE A 115 -5.93 11.38 15.82
C ILE A 115 -5.95 10.63 17.16
N SER A 116 -4.77 10.18 17.63
CA SER A 116 -4.63 9.53 18.93
C SER A 116 -4.93 10.45 20.11
N GLU A 117 -5.04 11.76 19.97
CA GLU A 117 -5.40 12.68 21.06
C GLU A 117 -6.91 12.88 21.19
N GLN A 118 -7.70 12.38 20.22
CA GLN A 118 -9.16 12.42 20.26
C GLN A 118 -9.72 11.18 20.98
N SER A 119 -10.84 11.37 21.70
CA SER A 119 -11.40 10.54 22.79
C SER A 119 -11.75 9.06 22.51
N ASN A 120 -11.33 8.46 21.39
CA ASN A 120 -11.54 7.04 21.12
C ASN A 120 -10.30 6.38 20.46
N HIS A 121 -9.27 6.16 21.29
CA HIS A 121 -8.04 5.47 20.88
C HIS A 121 -8.30 4.07 20.28
N HIS A 122 -9.30 3.35 20.79
CA HIS A 122 -9.63 2.01 20.30
C HIS A 122 -10.04 2.05 18.82
N GLN A 123 -10.90 3.01 18.44
CA GLN A 123 -11.29 3.19 17.04
C GLN A 123 -10.10 3.58 16.15
N SER A 124 -9.26 4.51 16.60
CA SER A 124 -8.06 4.92 15.86
C SER A 124 -7.09 3.75 15.64
N ASN A 125 -6.82 2.96 16.68
CA ASN A 125 -5.98 1.77 16.59
C ASN A 125 -6.55 0.73 15.64
N MET A 126 -7.87 0.52 15.67
CA MET A 126 -8.55 -0.38 14.76
C MET A 126 -8.46 0.09 13.31
N ASP A 127 -8.63 1.39 13.05
CA ASP A 127 -8.51 1.97 11.71
C ASP A 127 -7.07 1.85 11.18
N ALA A 128 -6.07 2.08 12.04
CA ALA A 128 -4.66 1.87 11.71
C ALA A 128 -4.38 0.40 11.36
N LEU A 129 -4.91 -0.56 12.13
CA LEU A 129 -4.81 -1.98 11.79
C LEU A 129 -5.47 -2.31 10.46
N VAL A 130 -6.66 -1.76 10.17
CA VAL A 130 -7.31 -1.95 8.88
C VAL A 130 -6.40 -1.45 7.75
N ASP A 131 -5.82 -0.27 7.88
CA ASP A 131 -4.92 0.31 6.88
C ASP A 131 -3.63 -0.52 6.69
N ILE A 132 -3.01 -0.99 7.78
CA ILE A 132 -1.81 -1.85 7.72
C ILE A 132 -2.10 -3.10 6.86
N TYR A 133 -3.15 -3.85 7.19
CA TYR A 133 -3.47 -5.08 6.46
C TYR A 133 -4.01 -4.79 5.05
N ALA A 134 -4.77 -3.71 4.86
CA ALA A 134 -5.27 -3.34 3.55
C ALA A 134 -4.15 -2.92 2.60
N MET A 135 -3.16 -2.18 3.08
CA MET A 135 -1.95 -1.87 2.31
C MET A 135 -1.09 -3.10 2.06
N ALA A 136 -0.98 -4.01 3.03
CA ALA A 136 -0.24 -5.27 2.86
C ALA A 136 -0.83 -6.15 1.74
N LYS A 137 -2.08 -5.95 1.33
CA LYS A 137 -2.63 -6.64 0.15
C LYS A 137 -2.12 -6.10 -1.19
N CYS A 138 -1.44 -4.95 -1.22
CA CYS A 138 -0.93 -4.33 -2.45
C CYS A 138 0.44 -4.89 -2.86
N ASP A 139 0.87 -4.60 -4.09
CA ASP A 139 2.09 -5.16 -4.69
C ASP A 139 3.29 -4.23 -4.54
N PHE A 140 3.03 -2.93 -4.39
CA PHE A 140 4.01 -1.87 -4.21
C PHE A 140 3.53 -0.94 -3.10
N ILE A 141 4.44 -0.18 -2.49
CA ILE A 141 4.10 0.83 -1.48
C ILE A 141 4.89 2.12 -1.68
N LEU A 142 4.21 3.27 -1.64
CA LEU A 142 4.82 4.60 -1.54
C LEU A 142 4.61 5.10 -0.11
N HIS A 143 5.67 5.52 0.57
CA HIS A 143 5.56 5.98 1.95
C HIS A 143 6.69 6.91 2.38
N GLY A 144 6.48 7.65 3.47
CA GLY A 144 7.56 8.30 4.23
C GLY A 144 7.93 7.49 5.48
N GLN A 145 8.51 8.17 6.48
CA GLN A 145 8.78 7.57 7.79
C GLN A 145 7.47 7.42 8.56
N SER A 146 7.05 6.17 8.77
CA SER A 146 5.78 5.87 9.45
C SER A 146 5.79 4.46 10.04
N SER A 147 5.35 4.35 11.29
CA SER A 147 5.10 3.06 11.95
C SER A 147 4.02 2.24 11.25
N ILE A 148 3.02 2.88 10.62
CA ILE A 148 1.98 2.20 9.83
C ILE A 148 2.58 1.57 8.57
N SER A 149 3.45 2.29 7.87
CA SER A 149 4.15 1.78 6.69
C SER A 149 5.12 0.66 7.07
N GLU A 150 5.84 0.83 8.17
CA GLU A 150 6.75 -0.18 8.71
C GLU A 150 6.02 -1.47 9.07
N ALA A 151 4.93 -1.38 9.84
CA ALA A 151 4.11 -2.53 10.21
C ALA A 151 3.54 -3.24 8.97
N THR A 152 3.18 -2.49 7.93
CA THR A 152 2.73 -3.05 6.64
C THR A 152 3.80 -3.93 6.01
N ILE A 153 5.06 -3.51 6.04
CA ILE A 153 6.20 -4.28 5.51
C ILE A 153 6.46 -5.52 6.39
N TYR A 154 6.32 -5.44 7.70
CA TYR A 154 6.40 -6.63 8.56
C TYR A 154 5.32 -7.69 8.24
N VAL A 155 4.10 -7.25 7.90
CA VAL A 155 3.01 -8.15 7.45
C VAL A 155 3.31 -8.75 6.07
N LYS A 156 3.90 -7.97 5.15
CA LYS A 156 4.29 -8.41 3.80
C LYS A 156 5.72 -7.95 3.45
N PRO A 157 6.75 -8.73 3.83
CA PRO A 157 8.16 -8.35 3.65
C PRO A 157 8.55 -8.12 2.20
N GLU A 158 7.86 -8.76 1.26
CA GLU A 158 8.10 -8.60 -0.17
C GLU A 158 7.74 -7.19 -0.68
N LEU A 159 7.14 -6.34 0.16
CA LEU A 159 6.94 -4.92 -0.13
C LEU A 159 8.22 -4.10 0.07
N GLN A 160 9.16 -4.57 0.89
CA GLN A 160 10.47 -3.92 1.09
C GLN A 160 11.14 -3.60 -0.25
N ASP A 161 11.32 -4.63 -1.08
CA ASP A 161 12.00 -4.53 -2.38
C ASP A 161 11.15 -3.82 -3.45
N ARG A 162 9.89 -3.50 -3.12
CA ARG A 162 8.90 -2.84 -3.98
C ARG A 162 8.34 -1.58 -3.33
N SER A 163 9.16 -0.94 -2.49
CA SER A 163 8.82 0.27 -1.78
C SER A 163 9.57 1.47 -2.35
N VAL A 164 8.92 2.64 -2.30
CA VAL A 164 9.57 3.94 -2.47
C VAL A 164 9.43 4.67 -1.13
N ASN A 165 10.54 4.73 -0.38
CA ASN A 165 10.59 5.43 0.90
C ASN A 165 11.10 6.87 0.69
N PHE A 166 10.20 7.84 0.83
CA PHE A 166 10.47 9.25 0.66
C PHE A 166 11.17 9.91 1.86
N ALA A 167 11.34 9.20 2.98
CA ALA A 167 12.17 9.68 4.08
C ALA A 167 13.67 9.43 3.86
N LEU A 168 14.03 8.63 2.84
CA LEU A 168 15.42 8.48 2.43
C LEU A 168 15.88 9.69 1.62
N PRO A 169 17.19 9.99 1.67
CA PRO A 169 17.83 10.87 0.70
C PRO A 169 17.53 10.43 -0.75
N PRO A 170 17.39 11.37 -1.71
CA PRO A 170 17.07 11.05 -3.10
C PRO A 170 17.97 10.00 -3.75
N GLU A 171 19.25 9.94 -3.39
CA GLU A 171 20.26 9.01 -3.88
C GLU A 171 20.12 7.57 -3.34
N GLU A 172 19.50 7.39 -2.16
CA GLU A 172 19.19 6.07 -1.59
C GLU A 172 17.78 5.58 -1.98
N ARG A 173 16.94 6.49 -2.47
CA ARG A 173 15.55 6.20 -2.82
C ARG A 173 15.47 5.60 -4.23
N MET A 174 14.60 4.61 -4.41
CA MET A 174 14.22 4.14 -5.74
C MET A 174 13.69 5.31 -6.57
N ASP A 175 14.41 5.66 -7.64
CA ASP A 175 14.01 6.73 -8.54
C ASP A 175 12.81 6.34 -9.41
N LEU A 176 12.22 7.33 -10.07
CA LEU A 176 11.01 7.15 -10.85
C LEU A 176 11.19 6.21 -12.05
N GLU A 177 12.35 6.23 -12.71
CA GLU A 177 12.63 5.38 -13.88
C GLU A 177 12.87 3.93 -13.46
N THR A 178 13.58 3.72 -12.36
CA THR A 178 13.74 2.39 -11.75
C THR A 178 12.38 1.84 -11.32
N PHE A 179 11.55 2.64 -10.64
CA PHE A 179 10.19 2.24 -10.27
C PHE A 179 9.33 1.87 -11.50
N LYS A 180 9.37 2.68 -12.58
CA LYS A 180 8.67 2.36 -13.84
C LYS A 180 9.09 1.00 -14.41
N LYS A 181 10.40 0.71 -14.42
CA LYS A 181 10.94 -0.57 -14.91
C LYS A 181 10.46 -1.74 -14.05
N GLU A 182 10.53 -1.60 -12.73
CA GLU A 182 10.09 -2.62 -11.77
C GLU A 182 8.60 -2.92 -11.90
N VAL A 183 7.75 -1.89 -11.95
CA VAL A 183 6.30 -2.09 -12.11
C VAL A 183 5.99 -2.78 -13.44
N LYS A 184 6.59 -2.35 -14.56
CA LYS A 184 6.40 -2.99 -15.87
C LYS A 184 6.83 -4.46 -15.86
N SER A 185 7.99 -4.75 -15.28
CA SER A 185 8.53 -6.11 -15.13
C SER A 185 7.58 -6.99 -14.32
N PHE A 186 7.15 -6.51 -13.15
CA PHE A 186 6.22 -7.20 -12.27
C PHE A 186 4.88 -7.50 -12.97
N LEU A 187 4.28 -6.50 -13.61
CA LEU A 187 2.99 -6.66 -14.28
C LEU A 187 3.09 -7.61 -15.49
N LYS A 188 4.22 -7.62 -16.21
CA LYS A 188 4.49 -8.59 -17.29
C LYS A 188 4.54 -10.02 -16.74
N LYS A 189 5.31 -10.25 -15.66
CA LYS A 189 5.41 -11.55 -14.99
C LYS A 189 4.04 -12.04 -14.46
N ALA A 190 3.27 -11.15 -13.83
CA ALA A 190 1.94 -11.47 -13.32
C ALA A 190 0.97 -11.93 -14.42
N LYS A 191 1.01 -11.27 -15.59
CA LYS A 191 0.20 -11.67 -16.77
C LYS A 191 0.63 -13.04 -17.31
N SER A 192 1.93 -13.30 -17.40
CA SER A 192 2.45 -14.61 -17.85
C SER A 192 2.01 -15.74 -16.92
N ASN A 193 2.16 -15.55 -15.61
CA ASN A 193 1.78 -16.55 -14.61
C ASN A 193 0.27 -16.87 -14.65
N LYS A 194 -0.58 -15.86 -14.88
CA LYS A 194 -2.02 -16.06 -15.03
C LYS A 194 -2.36 -16.93 -16.24
N LYS A 195 -1.76 -16.66 -17.40
CA LYS A 195 -1.96 -17.46 -18.63
C LYS A 195 -1.52 -18.91 -18.45
N SER A 196 -0.40 -19.16 -17.77
CA SER A 196 0.08 -20.52 -17.51
C SER A 196 -0.87 -21.30 -16.60
N LYS A 197 -1.40 -20.66 -15.54
CA LYS A 197 -2.40 -21.30 -14.65
C LYS A 197 -3.70 -21.66 -15.38
N GLU A 198 -4.21 -20.77 -16.23
CA GLU A 198 -5.43 -21.02 -17.02
C GLU A 198 -5.27 -22.18 -18.00
N LYS A 199 -4.11 -22.31 -18.64
CA LYS A 199 -3.80 -23.45 -19.53
C LYS A 199 -3.78 -24.79 -18.78
N ASN A 200 -3.20 -24.83 -17.58
CA ASN A 200 -3.11 -26.06 -16.79
C ASN A 200 -4.48 -26.53 -16.29
N VAL A 201 -5.33 -25.60 -15.82
CA VAL A 201 -6.70 -25.93 -15.37
C VAL A 201 -7.54 -26.48 -16.54
N SER A 202 -7.42 -25.88 -17.74
CA SER A 202 -8.11 -26.37 -18.93
C SER A 202 -7.66 -27.80 -19.30
N ALA A 203 -6.35 -28.06 -19.32
CA ALA A 203 -5.81 -29.38 -19.63
C ALA A 203 -6.25 -30.46 -18.61
N GLU A 204 -6.30 -30.13 -17.32
CA GLU A 204 -6.77 -31.06 -16.29
C GLU A 204 -8.28 -31.36 -16.43
N SER A 205 -9.09 -30.35 -16.77
CA SER A 205 -10.53 -30.53 -17.01
C SER A 205 -10.82 -31.45 -18.21
N LEU A 206 -9.97 -31.42 -19.25
CA LEU A 206 -10.08 -32.30 -20.41
C LEU A 206 -9.67 -33.74 -20.08
N ARG A 207 -8.68 -33.94 -19.19
CA ARG A 207 -8.26 -35.28 -18.75
C ARG A 207 -9.34 -35.97 -17.90
N LYS A 208 -10.05 -35.24 -17.05
CA LYS A 208 -11.14 -35.80 -16.20
C LYS A 208 -12.41 -36.20 -16.99
N ARG A 209 -12.49 -35.89 -18.28
CA ARG A 209 -13.62 -36.24 -19.16
C ARG A 209 -13.37 -37.46 -20.06
N ARG A 210 -12.19 -38.07 -19.96
CA ARG A 210 -11.84 -39.33 -20.63
C ARG A 210 -11.82 -40.44 -19.59
#